data_AF-A0A6G1SH05-F1
#
_entry.id   AF-A0A6G1SH05-F1
#
_cell.length_a   1.000
_cell.length_b   1.000
_cell.length_c   1.000
_cell.angle_alpha   90.00
_cell.angle_beta   90.00
_cell.angle_gamma   90.00
#
_symmetry.space_group_name_H-M   'P 1'
#
loop_
_entity.id
_entity.type
_entity.pdbx_description
1 polymer ?
#
loop_
_entity_poly.entity_id
_entity_poly.type
_entity_poly.pdbx_seq_one_letter_code
_entity_poly.pdbx_strand_id
1 'polypeptide(L)'
;MSGNTPRIAGYMARHRHSVIDRMLRVDHAGELGADRIYHGQSFVLNKNPKYAPLIQNMWNQEKEHLEEMEYMNLKYRTRKSLLEPFWSVGGFVMGSVTALMGPKAAMACTVAVESVITQHYNDQIRDILTEGDVKESQYMLDKFSKFRDDEQHHHDTAKEHEHGNDTDATKASPNLNRAIDVICRASIKIAEHV
;
A
#
# COMPACT_ATOMS: atom_id res chain seq x y z
N MET A 1 32.58 27.46 23.77
CA MET A 1 31.98 26.22 23.20
C MET A 1 30.80 26.63 22.31
N SER A 2 30.98 26.81 21.00
CA SER A 2 29.90 27.29 20.10
C SER A 2 30.16 26.96 18.61
N GLY A 3 30.80 25.84 18.30
CA GLY A 3 31.29 25.55 16.94
C GLY A 3 30.49 24.52 16.12
N ASN A 4 29.51 23.81 16.69
CA ASN A 4 28.97 22.58 16.07
C ASN A 4 27.51 22.64 15.61
N THR A 5 26.76 23.67 15.95
CA THR A 5 25.30 23.75 15.76
C THR A 5 24.83 23.73 14.30
N PRO A 6 25.45 24.49 13.35
CA PRO A 6 25.01 24.51 11.96
C PRO A 6 25.27 23.20 11.21
N ARG A 7 26.35 22.50 11.58
CA ARG A 7 26.77 21.25 10.95
C ARG A 7 25.88 20.08 11.37
N ILE A 8 25.42 20.07 12.62
CA ILE A 8 24.44 19.09 13.12
C ILE A 8 23.07 19.32 12.48
N ALA A 9 22.60 20.58 12.43
CA ALA A 9 21.32 20.90 11.79
C ALA A 9 21.28 20.47 10.31
N GLY A 10 22.34 20.77 9.55
CA GLY A 10 22.43 20.33 8.15
C GLY A 10 22.52 18.81 7.97
N TYR A 11 23.13 18.08 8.93
CA TYR A 11 23.13 16.62 8.93
C TYR A 11 21.72 16.06 9.17
N MET A 12 21.02 16.56 10.20
CA MET A 12 19.67 16.11 10.53
C MET A 12 18.69 16.37 9.39
N ALA A 13 18.77 17.52 8.72
CA ALA A 13 17.93 17.83 7.57
C ALA A 13 18.16 16.85 6.39
N ARG A 14 19.42 16.52 6.07
CA ARG A 14 19.73 15.52 5.03
C ARG A 14 19.27 14.13 5.41
N HIS A 15 19.45 13.75 6.68
CA HIS A 15 19.00 12.46 7.18
C HIS A 15 17.47 12.34 7.08
N ARG A 16 16.72 13.33 7.56
CA ARG A 16 15.25 13.38 7.44
C ARG A 16 14.80 13.29 5.99
N HIS A 17 15.41 14.06 5.09
CA HIS A 17 15.10 13.96 3.66
C HIS A 17 15.35 12.54 3.11
N SER A 18 16.44 11.88 3.53
CA SER A 18 16.73 10.51 3.08
C SER A 18 15.74 9.47 3.63
N VAL A 19 15.15 9.72 4.79
CA VAL A 19 14.10 8.87 5.39
C VAL A 19 12.79 9.08 4.63
N ILE A 20 12.37 10.34 4.45
CA ILE A 20 11.16 10.69 3.70
C ILE A 20 11.23 10.18 2.25
N ASP A 21 12.38 10.31 1.58
CA ASP A 21 12.58 9.79 0.23
C ASP A 21 12.46 8.28 0.13
N ARG A 22 12.82 7.55 1.19
CA ARG A 22 12.63 6.10 1.24
C ARG A 22 11.17 5.74 1.48
N MET A 23 10.52 6.39 2.46
CA MET A 23 9.12 6.15 2.80
C MET A 23 8.22 6.36 1.57
N LEU A 24 8.24 7.56 0.98
CA LEU A 24 7.36 7.89 -0.15
C LEU A 24 7.64 7.08 -1.42
N ARG A 25 8.86 6.58 -1.60
CA ARG A 25 9.18 5.68 -2.72
C ARG A 25 8.52 4.32 -2.55
N VAL A 26 8.57 3.78 -1.33
CA VAL A 26 7.96 2.50 -0.99
C VAL A 26 6.44 2.63 -1.02
N ASP A 27 5.88 3.68 -0.41
CA ASP A 27 4.44 3.91 -0.37
C ASP A 27 3.88 4.03 -1.77
N HIS A 28 4.47 4.89 -2.62
CA HIS A 28 4.03 4.99 -4.02
C HIS A 28 4.11 3.65 -4.77
N ALA A 29 5.13 2.82 -4.53
CA ALA A 29 5.21 1.50 -5.14
C ALA A 29 4.12 0.55 -4.62
N GLY A 30 3.77 0.66 -3.33
CA GLY A 30 2.67 -0.03 -2.68
C GLY A 30 1.32 0.35 -3.27
N GLU A 31 0.97 1.63 -3.25
CA GLU A 31 -0.30 2.17 -3.79
C GLU A 31 -0.44 1.88 -5.29
N LEU A 32 0.65 2.00 -6.07
CA LEU A 32 0.60 1.60 -7.48
C LEU A 32 0.34 0.09 -7.63
N GLY A 33 0.92 -0.73 -6.76
CA GLY A 33 0.68 -2.17 -6.75
C GLY A 33 -0.78 -2.49 -6.45
N ALA A 34 -1.35 -1.87 -5.41
CA ALA A 34 -2.73 -2.06 -4.98
C ALA A 34 -3.74 -1.53 -6.01
N ASP A 35 -3.54 -0.33 -6.60
CA ASP A 35 -4.34 0.17 -7.74
C ASP A 35 -4.41 -0.87 -8.86
N ARG A 36 -3.26 -1.49 -9.17
CA ARG A 36 -3.16 -2.42 -10.28
C ARG A 36 -3.77 -3.78 -9.94
N ILE A 37 -3.68 -4.22 -8.69
CA ILE A 37 -4.41 -5.41 -8.21
C ILE A 37 -5.91 -5.19 -8.35
N TYR A 38 -6.45 -4.07 -7.86
CA TYR A 38 -7.87 -3.77 -7.99
C TYR A 38 -8.31 -3.63 -9.45
N HIS A 39 -7.49 -3.01 -10.30
CA HIS A 39 -7.74 -2.98 -11.74
C HIS A 39 -7.83 -4.39 -12.33
N GLY A 40 -6.89 -5.27 -12.00
CA GLY A 40 -6.87 -6.66 -12.46
C GLY A 40 -8.07 -7.46 -11.97
N GLN A 41 -8.50 -7.25 -10.72
CA GLN A 41 -9.70 -7.87 -10.15
C GLN A 41 -10.97 -7.36 -10.83
N SER A 42 -11.11 -6.04 -10.99
CA SER A 42 -12.25 -5.40 -11.67
C SER A 42 -12.36 -5.86 -13.12
N PHE A 43 -11.24 -5.98 -13.83
CA PHE A 43 -11.20 -6.49 -15.20
C PHE A 43 -11.86 -7.87 -15.34
N VAL A 44 -11.62 -8.76 -14.38
CA VAL A 44 -12.15 -10.14 -14.40
C VAL A 44 -13.56 -10.25 -13.80
N LEU A 45 -13.84 -9.52 -12.72
CA LEU A 45 -15.09 -9.64 -11.95
C LEU A 45 -16.16 -8.60 -12.31
N ASN A 46 -15.94 -7.76 -13.33
CA ASN A 46 -16.85 -6.67 -13.73
C ASN A 46 -18.32 -7.06 -13.94
N LYS A 47 -18.61 -8.32 -14.31
CA LYS A 47 -19.97 -8.83 -14.53
C LYS A 47 -20.58 -9.49 -13.30
N ASN A 48 -19.84 -9.63 -12.20
CA ASN A 48 -20.36 -10.20 -10.97
C ASN A 48 -21.19 -9.15 -10.21
N PRO A 49 -22.52 -9.32 -10.06
CA PRO A 49 -23.38 -8.29 -9.49
C PRO A 49 -23.10 -8.00 -8.01
N LYS A 50 -22.50 -8.95 -7.28
CA LYS A 50 -22.15 -8.81 -5.86
C LYS A 50 -20.80 -8.12 -5.69
N TYR A 51 -19.79 -8.57 -6.45
CA TYR A 51 -18.40 -8.15 -6.22
C TYR A 51 -17.95 -6.97 -7.09
N ALA A 52 -18.52 -6.77 -8.27
CA ALA A 52 -18.16 -5.63 -9.13
C ALA A 52 -18.32 -4.26 -8.45
N PRO A 53 -19.47 -3.92 -7.82
CA PRO A 53 -19.60 -2.62 -7.16
C PRO A 53 -18.68 -2.48 -5.95
N LEU A 54 -18.47 -3.56 -5.20
CA LEU A 54 -17.58 -3.60 -4.04
C LEU A 54 -16.13 -3.31 -4.44
N ILE A 55 -15.60 -4.05 -5.40
CA ILE A 55 -14.23 -3.89 -5.91
C ILE A 55 -14.07 -2.50 -6.53
N GLN A 56 -15.06 -2.00 -7.27
CA GLN A 56 -14.99 -0.67 -7.86
C GLN A 56 -14.93 0.43 -6.80
N ASN A 57 -15.63 0.28 -5.68
CA ASN A 57 -15.61 1.26 -4.60
C ASN A 57 -14.24 1.30 -3.89
N MET A 58 -13.65 0.14 -3.59
CA MET A 58 -12.29 0.08 -3.01
C MET A 58 -11.26 0.61 -4.02
N TRP A 59 -11.37 0.23 -5.29
CA TRP A 59 -10.47 0.73 -6.33
C TRP A 59 -10.52 2.25 -6.53
N ASN A 60 -11.68 2.87 -6.33
CA ASN A 60 -11.78 4.33 -6.41
C ASN A 60 -11.03 5.02 -5.26
N GLN A 61 -11.09 4.46 -4.04
CA GLN A 61 -10.33 4.98 -2.89
C GLN A 61 -8.83 4.83 -3.12
N GLU A 62 -8.40 3.67 -3.61
CA GLU A 62 -7.00 3.40 -3.96
C GLU A 62 -6.44 4.39 -4.99
N LYS A 63 -7.23 4.80 -5.99
CA LYS A 63 -6.81 5.84 -6.94
C LYS A 63 -6.56 7.18 -6.26
N GLU A 64 -7.38 7.53 -5.26
CA GLU A 64 -7.16 8.76 -4.48
C GLU A 64 -5.87 8.67 -3.65
N HIS A 65 -5.53 7.49 -3.13
CA HIS A 65 -4.27 7.24 -2.42
C HIS A 65 -3.07 7.39 -3.33
N LEU A 66 -3.10 6.75 -4.51
CA LEU A 66 -2.04 6.87 -5.51
C LEU A 66 -1.86 8.33 -5.98
N GLU A 67 -2.94 9.04 -6.28
CA GLU A 67 -2.89 10.47 -6.67
C GLU A 67 -2.26 11.34 -5.58
N GLU A 68 -2.59 11.10 -4.31
CA GLU A 68 -1.97 11.81 -3.19
C GLU A 68 -0.49 11.43 -3.04
N MET A 69 -0.10 10.17 -3.25
CA MET A 69 1.31 9.76 -3.24
C MET A 69 2.11 10.41 -4.36
N GLU A 70 1.52 10.59 -5.54
CA GLU A 70 2.13 11.38 -6.61
C GLU A 70 2.34 12.84 -6.20
N TYR A 71 1.32 13.45 -5.58
CA TYR A 71 1.41 14.80 -5.04
C TYR A 71 2.49 14.93 -3.95
N MET A 72 2.55 13.97 -3.01
CA MET A 72 3.54 13.95 -1.95
C MET A 72 4.95 13.80 -2.52
N ASN A 73 5.15 12.96 -3.54
CA ASN A 73 6.45 12.85 -4.21
C ASN A 73 6.91 14.20 -4.80
N LEU A 74 6.01 14.96 -5.41
CA LEU A 74 6.31 16.31 -5.91
C LEU A 74 6.60 17.29 -4.77
N LYS A 75 5.77 17.28 -3.72
CA LYS A 75 5.87 18.19 -2.56
C LYS A 75 7.18 18.02 -1.81
N TYR A 76 7.60 16.77 -1.58
CA TYR A 76 8.81 16.42 -0.83
C TYR A 76 10.04 16.20 -1.73
N ARG A 77 9.88 16.31 -3.05
CA ARG A 77 10.95 16.13 -4.07
C ARG A 77 11.61 14.75 -4.00
N THR A 78 10.80 13.74 -3.75
CA THR A 78 11.25 12.34 -3.66
C THR A 78 11.13 11.66 -5.01
N ARG A 79 11.86 10.56 -5.19
CA ARG A 79 11.83 9.79 -6.43
C ARG A 79 10.92 8.57 -6.30
N LYS A 80 10.12 8.33 -7.33
CA LYS A 80 9.41 7.06 -7.52
C LYS A 80 10.40 5.91 -7.73
N SER A 81 9.94 4.68 -7.49
CA SER A 81 10.75 3.49 -7.70
C SER A 81 11.10 3.30 -9.17
N LEU A 82 12.35 2.94 -9.49
CA LEU A 82 12.75 2.61 -10.86
C LEU A 82 12.06 1.36 -11.40
N LEU A 83 11.55 0.52 -10.51
CA LEU A 83 10.79 -0.68 -10.86
C LEU A 83 9.27 -0.42 -10.99
N GLU A 84 8.84 0.84 -11.07
CA GLU A 84 7.43 1.23 -11.28
C GLU A 84 6.71 0.41 -12.37
N PRO A 85 7.27 0.17 -13.57
CA PRO A 85 6.61 -0.65 -14.59
C PRO A 85 6.43 -2.10 -14.15
N PHE A 86 7.36 -2.65 -13.37
CA PHE A 86 7.30 -4.01 -12.87
C PHE A 86 6.22 -4.15 -11.78
N TRP A 87 6.13 -3.19 -10.86
CA TRP A 87 5.07 -3.14 -9.85
C TRP A 87 3.69 -3.06 -10.51
N SER A 88 3.58 -2.23 -11.56
CA SER A 88 2.32 -2.04 -12.28
C SER A 88 1.83 -3.31 -12.97
N VAL A 89 2.71 -3.98 -13.72
CA VAL A 89 2.37 -5.24 -14.40
C VAL A 89 2.13 -6.36 -13.40
N GLY A 90 2.97 -6.47 -12.37
CA GLY A 90 2.86 -7.49 -11.33
C GLY A 90 1.55 -7.41 -10.56
N GLY A 91 1.14 -6.20 -10.14
CA GLY A 91 -0.12 -5.96 -9.45
C GLY A 91 -1.32 -6.38 -10.31
N PHE A 92 -1.36 -5.94 -11.58
CA PHE A 92 -2.44 -6.32 -12.49
C PHE A 92 -2.55 -7.83 -12.70
N VAL A 93 -1.41 -8.50 -12.93
CA VAL A 93 -1.39 -9.96 -13.11
C VAL A 93 -1.87 -10.66 -11.83
N MET A 94 -1.41 -10.25 -10.65
CA MET A 94 -1.83 -10.83 -9.37
C MET A 94 -3.35 -10.66 -9.15
N GLY A 95 -3.87 -9.45 -9.37
CA GLY A 95 -5.29 -9.16 -9.25
C GLY A 95 -6.14 -9.98 -10.23
N SER A 96 -5.74 -10.05 -11.50
CA SER A 96 -6.47 -10.86 -12.49
C SER A 96 -6.41 -12.36 -12.21
N VAL A 97 -5.24 -12.90 -11.84
CA VAL A 97 -5.09 -14.34 -11.54
C VAL A 97 -5.94 -14.73 -10.33
N THR A 98 -5.90 -13.95 -9.25
CA THR A 98 -6.68 -14.25 -8.05
C THR A 98 -8.18 -14.12 -8.30
N ALA A 99 -8.61 -13.14 -9.10
CA ALA A 99 -9.98 -13.02 -9.54
C ALA A 99 -10.45 -14.15 -10.45
N LEU A 100 -9.59 -14.68 -11.33
CA LEU A 100 -9.89 -15.85 -12.17
C LEU A 100 -10.07 -17.12 -11.33
N MET A 101 -9.40 -17.22 -10.18
CA MET A 101 -9.60 -18.30 -9.21
C MET A 101 -10.92 -18.17 -8.43
N GLY A 102 -11.58 -17.02 -8.52
CA GLY A 102 -12.90 -16.74 -7.98
C GLY A 102 -12.92 -15.56 -6.99
N PRO A 103 -14.12 -15.02 -6.68
CA PRO A 103 -14.24 -13.83 -5.83
C PRO A 103 -13.61 -13.98 -4.44
N LYS A 104 -13.72 -15.15 -3.80
CA LYS A 104 -13.10 -15.40 -2.49
C LYS A 104 -11.57 -15.34 -2.55
N ALA A 105 -10.96 -15.81 -3.63
CA ALA A 105 -9.51 -15.72 -3.82
C ALA A 105 -9.06 -14.28 -4.10
N ALA A 106 -9.84 -13.49 -4.84
CA ALA A 106 -9.62 -12.05 -4.97
C ALA A 106 -9.67 -11.34 -3.61
N MET A 107 -10.70 -11.61 -2.79
CA MET A 107 -10.80 -11.02 -1.45
C MET A 107 -9.65 -11.46 -0.54
N ALA A 108 -9.22 -12.73 -0.59
CA ALA A 108 -8.08 -13.20 0.19
C ALA A 108 -6.76 -12.55 -0.22
N CYS A 109 -6.60 -12.24 -1.53
CA CYS A 109 -5.50 -11.43 -2.02
C CYS A 109 -5.54 -10.03 -1.41
N THR A 110 -6.70 -9.36 -1.46
CA THR A 110 -6.89 -8.05 -0.83
C THR A 110 -6.55 -8.11 0.66
N VAL A 111 -7.10 -9.05 1.43
CA VAL A 111 -6.77 -9.25 2.85
C VAL A 111 -5.26 -9.34 3.10
N ALA A 112 -4.55 -10.15 2.30
CA ALA A 112 -3.11 -10.32 2.46
C ALA A 112 -2.31 -9.05 2.12
N VAL A 113 -2.70 -8.32 1.07
CA VAL A 113 -2.03 -7.09 0.65
C VAL A 113 -2.29 -5.96 1.64
N GLU A 114 -3.54 -5.70 1.99
CA GLU A 114 -3.90 -4.61 2.90
C GLU A 114 -3.32 -4.83 4.30
N SER A 115 -3.26 -6.08 4.78
CA SER A 115 -2.58 -6.37 6.05
C SER A 115 -1.10 -5.94 6.05
N VAL A 116 -0.42 -6.02 4.90
CA VAL A 116 0.97 -5.60 4.78
C VAL A 116 1.06 -4.07 4.66
N ILE A 117 0.19 -3.44 3.88
CA ILE A 117 0.17 -1.98 3.70
C ILE A 117 -0.21 -1.26 5.01
N THR A 118 -1.27 -1.70 5.70
CA THR A 118 -1.65 -1.15 7.02
C THR A 118 -0.51 -1.27 8.03
N GLN A 119 0.20 -2.40 8.05
CA GLN A 119 1.36 -2.58 8.93
C GLN A 119 2.51 -1.64 8.54
N HIS A 120 2.74 -1.44 7.24
CA HIS A 120 3.76 -0.52 6.74
C HIS A 120 3.50 0.92 7.20
N TYR A 121 2.27 1.42 7.04
CA TYR A 121 1.90 2.75 7.53
C TYR A 121 2.03 2.87 9.05
N ASN A 122 1.64 1.84 9.81
CA ASN A 122 1.84 1.83 11.27
C ASN A 122 3.31 1.98 11.67
N ASP A 123 4.21 1.29 10.96
CA ASP A 123 5.64 1.35 11.22
C ASP A 123 6.20 2.73 10.86
N GLN A 124 5.84 3.28 9.69
CA GLN A 124 6.26 4.63 9.30
C GLN A 124 5.76 5.74 10.24
N ILE A 125 4.49 5.67 10.66
CA ILE A 125 3.93 6.61 11.64
C ILE A 125 4.75 6.57 12.93
N ARG A 126 5.09 5.36 13.41
CA ARG A 126 5.94 5.19 14.60
C ARG A 126 7.32 5.80 14.42
N ASP A 127 7.94 5.58 13.27
CA ASP A 127 9.27 6.10 12.94
C ASP A 127 9.26 7.63 12.90
N ILE A 128 8.29 8.25 12.22
CA ILE A 128 8.14 9.71 12.14
C ILE A 128 7.95 10.33 13.54
N LEU A 129 7.12 9.70 14.38
CA LEU A 129 6.88 10.17 15.76
C LEU A 129 8.13 10.05 16.64
N THR A 130 9.01 9.09 16.35
CA THR A 130 10.24 8.84 17.13
C THR A 130 11.40 9.73 16.68
N GLU A 131 11.51 10.05 15.39
CA GLU A 131 12.64 10.82 14.81
C GLU A 131 12.51 12.36 14.96
N GLY A 132 11.33 12.88 15.26
CA GLY A 132 11.14 14.25 15.73
C GLY A 132 10.75 15.33 14.69
N ASP A 133 10.44 16.51 15.25
CA ASP A 133 9.66 17.64 14.72
C ASP A 133 8.32 17.27 14.06
N VAL A 134 7.40 16.76 14.89
CA VAL A 134 6.00 16.44 14.55
C VAL A 134 5.30 17.57 13.78
N LYS A 135 5.66 18.84 14.02
CA LYS A 135 5.01 19.97 13.33
C LYS A 135 5.32 19.98 11.83
N GLU A 136 6.56 19.71 11.44
CA GLU A 136 6.93 19.66 10.02
C GLU A 136 6.37 18.42 9.32
N SER A 137 6.19 17.33 10.07
CA SER A 137 5.67 16.05 9.57
C SER A 137 4.15 15.90 9.68
N GLN A 138 3.43 16.88 10.23
CA GLN A 138 2.00 16.76 10.54
C GLN A 138 1.18 16.36 9.30
N TYR A 139 1.43 16.99 8.15
CA TYR A 139 0.75 16.67 6.91
C TYR A 139 0.90 15.20 6.52
N MET A 140 2.12 14.67 6.62
CA MET A 140 2.44 13.28 6.29
C MET A 140 1.80 12.32 7.30
N LEU A 141 1.86 12.66 8.59
CA LEU A 141 1.19 11.88 9.65
C LEU A 141 -0.31 11.79 9.44
N ASP A 142 -0.96 12.90 9.05
CA ASP A 142 -2.40 12.93 8.77
C ASP A 142 -2.74 12.04 7.57
N LYS A 143 -1.96 12.12 6.49
CA LYS A 143 -2.17 11.30 5.29
C LYS A 143 -1.92 9.82 5.55
N PHE A 144 -0.79 9.46 6.18
CA PHE A 144 -0.47 8.07 6.51
C PHE A 144 -1.47 7.48 7.49
N SER A 145 -1.96 8.26 8.45
CA SER A 145 -3.02 7.80 9.37
C SER A 145 -4.33 7.54 8.63
N LYS A 146 -4.71 8.43 7.69
CA LYS A 146 -5.88 8.22 6.85
C LYS A 146 -5.73 6.94 6.03
N PHE A 147 -4.60 6.76 5.33
CA PHE A 147 -4.38 5.60 4.45
C PHE A 147 -4.33 4.29 5.24
N ARG A 148 -3.69 4.29 6.41
CA ARG A 148 -3.77 3.17 7.34
C ARG A 148 -5.22 2.78 7.67
N ASP A 149 -6.06 3.77 7.98
CA ASP A 149 -7.44 3.53 8.39
C ASP A 149 -8.31 3.07 7.21
N ASP A 150 -8.09 3.64 6.02
CA ASP A 150 -8.72 3.23 4.76
C ASP A 150 -8.32 1.78 4.40
N GLU A 151 -7.02 1.43 4.48
CA GLU A 151 -6.54 0.05 4.23
C GLU A 151 -7.05 -0.96 5.25
N GLN A 152 -7.14 -0.57 6.52
CA GLN A 152 -7.74 -1.43 7.53
C GLN A 152 -9.23 -1.69 7.21
N HIS A 153 -9.94 -0.68 6.70
CA HIS A 153 -11.31 -0.84 6.26
C HIS A 153 -11.44 -1.74 5.01
N HIS A 154 -10.54 -1.59 4.03
CA HIS A 154 -10.45 -2.49 2.87
C HIS A 154 -10.20 -3.93 3.30
N HIS A 155 -9.22 -4.15 4.18
CA HIS A 155 -8.90 -5.45 4.77
C HIS A 155 -10.14 -6.08 5.42
N ASP A 156 -10.81 -5.35 6.31
CA ASP A 156 -11.94 -5.87 7.08
C ASP A 156 -13.13 -6.20 6.16
N THR A 157 -13.40 -5.33 5.20
CA THR A 157 -14.43 -5.56 4.18
C THR A 157 -14.12 -6.81 3.35
N ALA A 158 -12.89 -6.96 2.88
CA ALA A 158 -12.47 -8.13 2.11
C ALA A 158 -12.56 -9.41 2.95
N LYS A 159 -12.17 -9.36 4.23
CA LYS A 159 -12.22 -10.49 5.15
C LYS A 159 -13.64 -10.97 5.43
N GLU A 160 -14.60 -10.06 5.55
CA GLU A 160 -16.03 -10.42 5.65
C GLU A 160 -16.52 -11.15 4.40
N HIS A 161 -16.09 -10.69 3.21
CA HIS A 161 -16.48 -11.28 1.93
C HIS A 161 -15.69 -12.54 1.55
N GLU A 162 -14.53 -12.77 2.16
CA GLU A 162 -13.75 -14.00 2.09
C GLU A 162 -14.41 -15.13 2.90
N HIS A 163 -14.89 -14.82 4.11
CA HIS A 163 -15.44 -15.79 5.07
C HIS A 163 -16.96 -15.98 5.01
N GLY A 164 -17.68 -15.19 4.20
CA GLY A 164 -19.14 -15.25 4.09
C GLY A 164 -19.69 -16.65 3.74
N ASN A 165 -20.92 -16.91 4.18
CA ASN A 165 -21.70 -18.17 4.06
C ASN A 165 -22.02 -18.62 2.61
N ASP A 166 -21.34 -18.08 1.60
CA ASP A 166 -21.55 -18.48 0.22
C ASP A 166 -21.15 -19.95 0.04
N THR A 167 -22.12 -20.75 -0.41
CA THR A 167 -22.04 -22.20 -0.67
C THR A 167 -21.02 -22.59 -1.77
N ASP A 168 -20.30 -21.63 -2.32
CA ASP A 168 -19.17 -21.88 -3.22
C ASP A 168 -17.97 -22.42 -2.44
N ALA A 169 -17.60 -23.66 -2.76
CA ALA A 169 -16.61 -24.50 -2.07
C ALA A 169 -15.15 -24.01 -2.17
N THR A 170 -14.88 -22.84 -2.73
CA THR A 170 -13.54 -22.28 -2.85
C THR A 170 -13.21 -21.43 -1.62
N LYS A 171 -12.88 -22.08 -0.50
CA LYS A 171 -12.13 -21.41 0.57
C LYS A 171 -10.78 -20.98 0.00
N ALA A 172 -10.42 -19.71 0.15
CA ALA A 172 -9.05 -19.31 -0.12
C ALA A 172 -8.12 -20.13 0.78
N SER A 173 -7.11 -20.77 0.19
CA SER A 173 -6.18 -21.61 0.94
C SER A 173 -5.30 -20.72 1.82
N PRO A 174 -5.08 -21.04 3.11
CA PRO A 174 -4.12 -20.34 3.95
C PRO A 174 -2.70 -20.22 3.35
N ASN A 175 -2.38 -21.05 2.36
CA ASN A 175 -1.12 -21.00 1.63
C ASN A 175 -1.07 -19.82 0.64
N LEU A 176 -2.21 -19.39 0.08
CA LEU A 176 -2.30 -18.24 -0.82
C LEU A 176 -1.96 -16.94 -0.07
N ASN A 177 -2.61 -16.71 1.08
CA ASN A 177 -2.40 -15.48 1.86
C ASN A 177 -0.94 -15.38 2.34
N ARG A 178 -0.33 -16.50 2.76
CA ARG A 178 1.09 -16.54 3.12
C ARG A 178 2.01 -16.25 1.93
N ALA A 179 1.71 -16.80 0.76
CA ALA A 179 2.52 -16.54 -0.42
C ALA A 179 2.48 -15.06 -0.83
N ILE A 180 1.28 -14.45 -0.78
CA ILE A 180 1.09 -13.04 -1.09
C ILE A 180 1.79 -12.15 -0.06
N ASP A 181 1.64 -12.44 1.25
CA ASP A 181 2.36 -11.71 2.32
C ASP A 181 3.88 -11.72 2.10
N VAL A 182 4.46 -12.88 1.76
CA VAL A 182 5.89 -13.00 1.45
C VAL A 182 6.28 -12.16 0.24
N ILE A 183 5.47 -12.19 -0.82
CA ILE A 183 5.72 -11.38 -2.03
C ILE A 183 5.68 -9.89 -1.68
N CYS A 184 4.64 -9.42 -0.97
CA CYS A 184 4.51 -8.01 -0.61
C CYS A 184 5.67 -7.53 0.28
N ARG A 185 6.05 -8.30 1.29
CA ARG A 185 7.21 -7.97 2.16
C ARG A 185 8.53 -7.93 1.39
N ALA A 186 8.71 -8.83 0.42
CA ALA A 186 9.88 -8.81 -0.45
C ALA A 186 9.88 -7.57 -1.36
N SER A 187 8.73 -7.23 -1.96
CA SER A 187 8.57 -6.04 -2.80
C SER A 187 8.87 -4.75 -2.04
N ILE A 188 8.40 -4.60 -0.80
CA ILE A 188 8.72 -3.46 0.08
C ILE A 188 10.24 -3.31 0.24
N LYS A 189 10.94 -4.39 0.63
CA LYS A 189 12.40 -4.36 0.82
C LYS A 189 13.15 -3.99 -0.45
N ILE A 190 12.66 -4.42 -1.61
CA ILE A 190 13.26 -4.06 -2.89
C ILE A 190 13.01 -2.57 -3.19
N ALA A 191 11.78 -2.10 -3.05
CA ALA A 191 11.39 -0.71 -3.31
C ALA A 191 12.12 0.31 -2.42
N GLU A 192 12.50 -0.06 -1.19
CA GLU A 192 13.34 0.79 -0.32
C GLU A 192 14.68 1.18 -0.96
N HIS A 193 15.15 0.40 -1.93
CA HIS A 193 16.48 0.52 -2.53
C HIS A 193 16.48 0.92 -4.02
N VAL A 194 15.33 0.89 -4.70
CA VAL A 194 15.24 1.08 -6.17
C VAL A 194 14.15 2.04 -6.60
#